data_AF-A0A6I1JCY4-F1
#
_entry.id   AF-A0A6I1JCY4-F1
#
_cell.length_a   1.000
_cell.length_b   1.000
_cell.length_c   1.000
_cell.angle_alpha   90.00
_cell.angle_beta   90.00
_cell.angle_gamma   90.00
#
_symmetry.space_group_name_H-M   'P 1'
#
loop_
_entity.id
_entity.type
_entity.pdbx_description
1 polymer ?
#
loop_
_entity_poly.entity_id
_entity_poly.type
_entity_poly.pdbx_seq_one_letter_code
_entity_poly.pdbx_strand_id
1 'polypeptide(L)'
;MLRDHPPIARLAPARGTDATATLSFLEAYFSSFIEGTEFAVEEAADIVFRGVIPNERPEDAHDVLGTWRIVSDAEEMYRTPHDGATLVRLLKARHSAIMEIRPDKRPGEFKLADNRAGSTVFVAPDLVAGTLD
;
A
#
# COMPACT_ATOMS: atom_id res chain seq x y z
N MET A 1 23.84 -31.92 -2.08
CA MET A 1 24.22 -31.26 -3.34
C MET A 1 23.21 -30.17 -3.63
N LEU A 2 23.58 -28.92 -3.34
CA LEU A 2 22.82 -27.72 -3.72
C LEU A 2 23.16 -27.46 -5.20
N ARG A 3 22.16 -27.31 -6.07
CA ARG A 3 22.35 -27.30 -7.54
C ARG A 3 23.19 -26.08 -7.97
N ASP A 4 24.24 -26.32 -8.77
CA ASP A 4 25.18 -25.35 -9.38
C ASP A 4 24.56 -24.41 -10.44
N HIS A 5 23.26 -24.14 -10.37
CA HIS A 5 22.59 -23.26 -11.32
C HIS A 5 21.87 -22.12 -10.60
N PRO A 6 22.24 -20.86 -10.88
CA PRO A 6 21.47 -19.73 -10.39
C PRO A 6 20.03 -19.83 -10.92
N PRO A 7 19.03 -19.41 -10.14
CA PRO A 7 17.65 -19.40 -10.61
C PRO A 7 17.55 -18.54 -11.88
N ILE A 8 17.00 -19.13 -12.95
CA ILE A 8 16.74 -18.39 -14.19
C ILE A 8 15.56 -17.46 -13.91
N ALA A 9 15.82 -16.16 -13.87
CA ALA A 9 14.78 -15.15 -13.79
C ALA A 9 13.92 -15.21 -15.05
N ARG A 10 12.68 -15.68 -14.93
CA ARG A 10 11.68 -15.54 -16.00
C ARG A 10 11.03 -14.17 -15.85
N LEU A 11 11.35 -13.25 -16.77
CA LEU A 11 10.62 -12.00 -16.86
C LEU A 11 9.16 -12.32 -17.20
N ALA A 12 8.24 -11.74 -16.44
CA ALA A 12 6.82 -11.79 -16.80
C ALA A 12 6.64 -11.03 -18.13
N PRO A 13 5.81 -11.53 -19.06
CA PRO A 13 5.47 -10.80 -20.26
C PRO A 13 4.80 -9.46 -19.92
N ALA A 14 4.92 -8.49 -20.82
CA ALA A 14 4.24 -7.20 -20.66
C ALA A 14 2.73 -7.43 -20.52
N ARG A 15 2.11 -6.79 -19.52
CA ARG A 15 0.68 -6.91 -19.24
C ARG A 15 -0.08 -5.89 -20.10
N GLY A 16 -1.22 -6.32 -20.65
CA GLY A 16 -2.22 -5.39 -21.20
C GLY A 16 -2.92 -4.61 -20.10
N THR A 17 -3.72 -3.61 -20.48
CA THR A 17 -4.45 -2.73 -19.54
C THR A 17 -5.30 -3.51 -18.55
N ASP A 18 -6.07 -4.50 -19.02
CA ASP A 18 -7.01 -5.27 -18.19
C ASP A 18 -6.28 -6.18 -17.20
N ALA A 19 -5.14 -6.74 -17.63
CA ALA A 19 -4.30 -7.56 -16.77
C ALA A 19 -3.60 -6.71 -15.69
N THR A 20 -3.22 -5.48 -16.01
CA THR A 20 -2.70 -4.52 -15.02
C THR A 20 -3.78 -4.12 -14.03
N ALA A 21 -4.98 -3.75 -14.49
CA ALA A 21 -6.10 -3.39 -13.63
C ALA A 21 -6.48 -4.54 -12.66
N THR A 22 -6.49 -5.77 -13.17
CA THR A 22 -6.75 -6.97 -12.35
C THR A 22 -5.66 -7.18 -11.30
N LEU A 23 -4.38 -7.03 -11.67
CA LEU A 23 -3.28 -7.16 -10.73
C LEU A 23 -3.36 -6.10 -9.63
N SER A 24 -3.51 -4.83 -9.99
CA SER A 24 -3.62 -3.71 -9.05
C SER A 24 -4.81 -3.88 -8.11
N PHE A 25 -5.94 -4.41 -8.61
CA PHE A 25 -7.09 -4.76 -7.78
C PHE A 25 -6.73 -5.85 -6.75
N LEU A 26 -6.10 -6.94 -7.17
CA LEU A 26 -5.71 -8.02 -6.26
C LEU A 26 -4.68 -7.56 -5.23
N GLU A 27 -3.72 -6.71 -5.61
CA GLU A 27 -2.74 -6.13 -4.69
C GLU A 27 -3.42 -5.28 -3.61
N ALA A 28 -4.33 -4.39 -4.00
CA ALA A 28 -5.08 -3.56 -3.05
C ALA A 28 -6.00 -4.38 -2.15
N TYR A 29 -6.72 -5.36 -2.72
CA TYR A 29 -7.61 -6.25 -1.99
C TYR A 29 -6.86 -7.04 -0.93
N PHE A 30 -5.76 -7.72 -1.30
CA PHE A 30 -5.03 -8.55 -0.35
C PHE A 30 -4.22 -7.76 0.68
N SER A 31 -3.71 -6.57 0.35
CA SER A 31 -3.09 -5.68 1.35
C SER A 31 -4.11 -5.35 2.45
N SER A 32 -5.27 -4.86 2.03
CA SER A 32 -6.36 -4.48 2.94
C SER A 32 -6.86 -5.68 3.75
N PHE A 33 -7.00 -6.85 3.13
CA PHE A 33 -7.41 -8.08 3.80
C PHE A 33 -6.45 -8.48 4.93
N ILE A 34 -5.14 -8.42 4.69
CA ILE A 34 -4.13 -8.73 5.71
C ILE A 34 -4.12 -7.69 6.85
N GLU A 35 -4.49 -6.45 6.55
CA GLU A 35 -4.64 -5.37 7.53
C GLU A 35 -5.92 -5.49 8.39
N GLY A 36 -6.83 -6.38 8.03
CA GLY A 36 -8.09 -6.65 8.76
C GLY A 36 -9.33 -6.07 8.08
N THR A 37 -9.19 -5.47 6.90
CA THR A 37 -10.32 -5.03 6.08
C THR A 37 -10.87 -6.21 5.28
N GLU A 38 -11.87 -6.89 5.84
CA GLU A 38 -12.49 -8.05 5.23
C GLU A 38 -13.76 -7.65 4.45
N PHE A 39 -13.64 -7.41 3.15
CA PHE A 39 -14.78 -7.35 2.22
C PHE A 39 -14.84 -8.64 1.41
N ALA A 40 -16.02 -8.99 0.89
CA ALA A 40 -16.09 -9.98 -0.18
C ALA A 40 -15.35 -9.46 -1.42
N VAL A 41 -14.77 -10.34 -2.25
CA VAL A 41 -14.04 -9.94 -3.46
C VAL A 41 -14.92 -9.11 -4.39
N GLU A 42 -16.19 -9.50 -4.53
CA GLU A 42 -17.18 -8.80 -5.35
C GLU A 42 -17.48 -7.41 -4.80
N GLU A 43 -17.58 -7.27 -3.48
CA GLU A 43 -17.81 -5.98 -2.82
C GLU A 43 -16.61 -5.04 -2.98
N ALA A 44 -15.39 -5.57 -2.82
CA ALA A 44 -14.17 -4.80 -3.09
C ALA A 44 -14.06 -4.38 -4.57
N ALA A 45 -14.47 -5.25 -5.48
CA ALA A 45 -14.51 -4.93 -6.92
C ALA A 45 -15.53 -3.80 -7.20
N ASP A 46 -16.65 -3.77 -6.50
CA ASP A 46 -17.66 -2.71 -6.62
C ASP A 46 -17.15 -1.37 -6.10
N ILE A 47 -16.44 -1.39 -4.98
CA ILE A 47 -15.76 -0.21 -4.42
C ILE A 47 -14.77 0.36 -5.45
N VAL A 48 -13.90 -0.49 -5.98
CA VAL A 48 -12.79 -0.07 -6.85
C VAL A 48 -13.27 0.33 -8.25
N PHE A 49 -14.06 -0.53 -8.91
CA PHE A 49 -14.41 -0.34 -10.32
C PHE A 49 -15.74 0.39 -10.53
N ARG A 50 -16.62 0.43 -9.54
CA ARG A 50 -17.93 1.10 -9.63
C ARG A 50 -18.08 2.27 -8.67
N GLY A 51 -17.13 2.50 -7.77
CA GLY A 51 -17.19 3.57 -6.79
C GLY A 51 -18.31 3.40 -5.76
N VAL A 52 -18.78 2.17 -5.53
CA VAL A 52 -19.83 1.88 -4.56
C VAL A 52 -19.22 1.86 -3.17
N ILE A 53 -19.54 2.85 -2.33
CA ILE A 53 -19.03 2.94 -0.95
C ILE A 53 -20.12 2.42 0.00
N PRO A 54 -19.88 1.32 0.77
CA PRO A 54 -20.80 0.83 1.77
C PRO A 54 -21.02 1.84 2.91
N ASN A 55 -22.27 2.00 3.35
CA ASN A 55 -22.61 2.92 4.45
C ASN A 55 -22.07 2.46 5.81
N GLU A 56 -21.91 1.16 6.02
CA GLU A 56 -21.52 0.60 7.33
C GLU A 56 -20.03 0.73 7.61
N ARG A 57 -19.21 0.69 6.55
CA ARG A 57 -17.74 0.68 6.64
C ARG A 57 -17.10 1.60 5.58
N PRO A 58 -17.46 2.89 5.56
CA PRO A 58 -16.94 3.82 4.55
C PRO A 58 -15.42 3.96 4.64
N GLU A 59 -14.85 3.91 5.86
CA GLU A 59 -13.41 4.10 6.03
C GLU A 59 -12.59 2.98 5.39
N ASP A 60 -12.98 1.75 5.65
CA ASP A 60 -12.31 0.58 5.11
C ASP A 60 -12.43 0.50 3.58
N ALA A 61 -13.57 0.93 3.03
CA ALA A 61 -13.77 1.00 1.58
C ALA A 61 -12.83 2.03 0.94
N HIS A 62 -12.63 3.17 1.61
CA HIS A 62 -11.69 4.17 1.14
C HIS A 62 -10.23 3.71 1.25
N ASP A 63 -9.85 2.91 2.24
CA ASP A 63 -8.48 2.38 2.34
C ASP A 63 -8.14 1.47 1.15
N VAL A 64 -9.07 0.58 0.77
CA VAL A 64 -8.94 -0.28 -0.43
C VAL A 64 -8.80 0.58 -1.68
N LEU A 65 -9.67 1.59 -1.82
CA LEU A 65 -9.67 2.49 -2.98
C LEU A 65 -8.38 3.34 -3.05
N GLY A 66 -7.91 3.86 -1.92
CA GLY A 66 -6.69 4.65 -1.81
C GLY A 66 -5.46 3.84 -2.18
N THR A 67 -5.37 2.60 -1.71
CA THR A 67 -4.31 1.66 -2.08
C THR A 67 -4.35 1.36 -3.57
N TRP A 68 -5.52 1.03 -4.12
CA TRP A 68 -5.70 0.76 -5.55
C TRP A 68 -5.28 1.92 -6.44
N ARG A 69 -5.61 3.17 -6.07
CA ARG A 69 -5.20 4.37 -6.82
C ARG A 69 -3.69 4.49 -6.97
N ILE A 70 -2.93 4.07 -5.96
CA ILE A 70 -1.46 4.09 -6.01
C ILE A 70 -0.95 2.94 -6.89
N VAL A 71 -1.39 1.70 -6.62
CA VAL A 71 -0.83 0.53 -7.31
C VAL A 71 -1.31 0.35 -8.75
N SER A 72 -2.36 1.09 -9.16
CA SER A 72 -2.82 1.16 -10.55
C SER A 72 -2.13 2.25 -11.38
N ASP A 73 -1.47 3.20 -10.72
CA ASP A 73 -0.70 4.26 -11.39
C ASP A 73 0.72 3.76 -11.68
N ALA A 74 0.97 3.43 -12.96
CA ALA A 74 2.27 2.94 -13.40
C ALA A 74 3.37 3.99 -13.18
N GLU A 75 3.10 5.28 -13.42
CA GLU A 75 4.08 6.34 -13.20
C GLU A 75 4.46 6.39 -11.72
N GLU A 76 3.46 6.38 -10.83
CA GLU A 76 3.69 6.34 -9.39
C GLU A 76 4.50 5.11 -8.95
N MET A 77 4.16 3.93 -9.48
CA MET A 77 4.84 2.68 -9.15
C MET A 77 6.27 2.59 -9.69
N TYR A 78 6.60 3.32 -10.77
CA TYR A 78 7.98 3.44 -11.26
C TYR A 78 8.85 4.40 -10.44
N ARG A 79 8.26 5.24 -9.58
CA ARG A 79 9.03 6.17 -8.73
C ARG A 79 9.78 5.43 -7.64
N THR A 80 11.09 5.29 -7.85
CA THR A 80 12.04 4.72 -6.89
C THR A 80 12.91 5.84 -6.30
N PRO A 81 13.02 5.96 -4.97
CA PRO A 81 13.87 6.97 -4.34
C PRO A 81 15.35 6.66 -4.53
N HIS A 82 16.16 7.71 -4.74
CA HIS A 82 17.62 7.60 -4.89
C HIS A 82 18.37 8.14 -3.65
N ASP A 83 17.66 8.73 -2.71
CA ASP A 83 18.17 9.30 -1.46
C ASP A 83 17.09 9.24 -0.36
N GLY A 84 17.50 9.36 0.90
CA GLY A 84 16.61 9.31 2.07
C GLY A 84 15.53 10.40 2.05
N ALA A 85 15.87 11.62 1.64
CA ALA A 85 14.92 12.73 1.53
C ALA A 85 13.78 12.43 0.53
N THR A 86 14.10 11.82 -0.61
CA THR A 86 13.14 11.39 -1.62
C THR A 86 12.33 10.20 -1.15
N LEU A 87 12.95 9.24 -0.44
CA LEU A 87 12.23 8.13 0.19
C LEU A 87 11.18 8.66 1.16
N VAL A 88 11.56 9.54 2.09
CA VAL A 88 10.64 10.13 3.07
C VAL A 88 9.51 10.88 2.38
N ARG A 89 9.80 11.66 1.34
CA ARG A 89 8.78 12.39 0.57
C ARG A 89 7.78 11.43 -0.09
N LEU A 90 8.25 10.37 -0.73
CA LEU A 90 7.38 9.37 -1.37
C LEU A 90 6.53 8.62 -0.34
N LEU A 91 7.12 8.18 0.77
CA LEU A 91 6.41 7.49 1.85
C LEU A 91 5.28 8.36 2.41
N LYS A 92 5.56 9.63 2.71
CA LYS A 92 4.55 10.56 3.24
C LYS A 92 3.44 10.83 2.24
N ALA A 93 3.77 11.06 0.96
CA ALA A 93 2.77 11.29 -0.07
C ALA A 93 1.85 10.09 -0.26
N ARG A 94 2.42 8.88 -0.36
CA ARG A 94 1.65 7.63 -0.50
C ARG A 94 0.79 7.36 0.73
N HIS A 95 1.34 7.50 1.93
CA HIS A 95 0.57 7.37 3.17
C HIS A 95 -0.56 8.40 3.26
N SER A 96 -0.33 9.63 2.79
CA SER A 96 -1.37 10.67 2.77
C SER A 96 -2.53 10.28 1.85
N ALA A 97 -2.24 9.69 0.69
CA ALA A 97 -3.26 9.24 -0.26
C ALA A 97 -4.03 8.01 0.24
N ILE A 98 -3.36 7.06 0.90
CA ILE A 98 -4.02 5.88 1.48
C ILE A 98 -4.95 6.29 2.63
N MET A 99 -4.49 7.19 3.51
CA MET A 99 -5.21 7.58 4.73
C MET A 99 -6.10 8.83 4.55
N GLU A 100 -6.40 9.26 3.32
CA GLU A 100 -7.01 10.56 2.99
C GLU A 100 -8.22 10.93 3.87
N ILE A 101 -9.05 9.94 4.18
CA ILE A 101 -10.30 10.08 4.93
C ILE A 101 -10.20 9.75 6.44
N ARG A 102 -9.00 9.44 6.93
CA ARG A 102 -8.73 9.12 8.33
C ARG A 102 -7.86 10.21 8.98
N PRO A 103 -8.41 11.42 9.23
CA PRO A 103 -7.64 12.53 9.78
C PRO A 103 -7.06 12.24 11.17
N ASP A 104 -7.70 11.36 11.94
CA ASP A 104 -7.23 10.87 13.24
C ASP A 104 -5.92 10.06 13.13
N LYS A 105 -5.62 9.49 11.95
CA LYS A 105 -4.37 8.78 11.67
C LYS A 105 -3.23 9.68 11.19
N ARG A 106 -3.48 10.99 11.04
CA ARG A 106 -2.50 12.00 10.59
C ARG A 106 -1.84 11.63 9.25
N PRO A 107 -2.59 11.71 8.13
CA PRO A 107 -2.12 11.29 6.82
C PRO A 107 -0.83 12.01 6.41
N GLY A 108 0.20 11.25 6.04
CA GLY A 108 1.49 11.78 5.57
C GLY A 108 2.43 12.24 6.68
N GLU A 109 2.10 11.99 7.95
CA GLU A 109 2.94 12.34 9.08
C GLU A 109 3.53 11.08 9.75
N PHE A 110 4.71 11.22 10.36
CA PHE A 110 5.25 10.14 11.18
C PHE A 110 4.45 10.01 12.48
N LYS A 111 4.40 8.78 13.01
CA LYS A 111 3.79 8.46 14.30
C LYS A 111 4.35 9.36 15.42
N LEU A 112 3.49 9.72 16.37
CA LEU A 112 3.86 10.48 17.58
C LEU A 112 3.86 9.63 18.85
N ALA A 113 3.40 8.40 18.74
CA ALA A 113 3.36 7.44 19.83
C ALA A 113 4.13 6.19 19.44
N ASP A 114 4.68 5.52 20.45
CA ASP A 114 5.26 4.20 20.27
C ASP A 114 4.20 3.23 19.75
N ASN A 115 4.62 2.31 18.88
CA ASN A 115 3.78 1.24 18.38
C ASN A 115 4.52 -0.09 18.43
N ARG A 116 3.74 -1.18 18.45
CA ARG A 116 4.24 -2.54 18.54
C ARG A 116 3.40 -3.48 17.69
N ALA A 117 4.01 -4.55 17.20
CA ALA A 117 3.32 -5.68 16.56
C ALA A 117 3.75 -6.96 17.28
N GLY A 118 2.81 -7.60 17.97
CA GLY A 118 3.12 -8.73 18.86
C GLY A 118 4.16 -8.34 19.92
N SER A 119 5.26 -9.11 19.99
CA SER A 119 6.37 -8.86 20.91
C SER A 119 7.35 -7.77 20.44
N THR A 120 7.28 -7.36 19.17
CA THR A 120 8.22 -6.39 18.57
C THR A 120 7.77 -4.95 18.84
N VAL A 121 8.66 -4.14 19.43
CA VAL A 121 8.50 -2.69 19.56
C VAL A 121 9.24 -2.02 18.39
N PHE A 122 8.58 -1.08 17.71
CA PHE A 122 9.18 -0.36 16.59
C PHE A 122 10.00 0.85 17.07
N VAL A 123 10.75 1.47 16.15
CA VAL A 123 11.57 2.67 16.37
C VAL A 123 10.77 3.76 17.10
N ALA A 124 11.34 4.41 18.11
CA ALA A 124 10.67 5.49 18.84
C ALA A 124 10.33 6.68 17.91
N PRO A 125 9.22 7.42 18.13
CA PRO A 125 8.76 8.52 17.29
C PRO A 125 9.84 9.53 16.90
N ASP A 126 10.67 9.94 17.85
CA ASP A 126 11.74 10.92 17.70
C ASP A 126 12.94 10.40 16.89
N LEU A 127 13.05 9.08 16.72
CA LEU A 127 14.14 8.43 15.99
C LEU A 127 13.76 8.01 14.57
N VAL A 128 12.47 8.02 14.21
CA VAL A 128 12.00 7.52 12.89
C VAL A 128 12.71 8.21 11.73
N ALA A 129 12.78 9.55 11.75
CA ALA A 129 13.39 10.30 10.65
C ALA A 129 14.86 9.91 10.43
N GLY A 130 15.65 9.85 11.50
CA GLY A 130 17.08 9.50 11.41
C GLY A 130 17.35 8.05 10.99
N THR A 131 16.36 7.16 11.03
CA THR A 131 16.51 5.78 10.50
C THR A 131 16.25 5.66 9.00
N LEU A 132 15.73 6.71 8.36
CA LEU A 132 15.38 6.75 6.94
C LEU A 132 16.32 7.65 6.13
N ASP A 133 17.32 8.26 6.77
CA ASP A 133 18.32 9.14 6.18
C ASP A 133 19.48 8.37 5.52
#